data_AF-A0A852CAA7-F1
#
_entry.id   AF-A0A852CAA7-F1
#
_cell.length_a   1.000
_cell.length_b   1.000
_cell.length_c   1.000
_cell.angle_alpha   90.00
_cell.angle_beta   90.00
_cell.angle_gamma   90.00
#
_symmetry.space_group_name_H-M   'P 1'
#
loop_
_entity.id
_entity.type
_entity.pdbx_description
1 polymer ?
#
loop_
_entity_poly.entity_id
_entity_poly.type
_entity_poly.pdbx_seq_one_letter_code
_entity_poly.pdbx_strand_id
1 'polypeptide(L)'
;LLNKGAIDAFFSLVPPVTAVGSCFTFLPWQGLVLPGGLQVIQISFSPTTLGQFTEEFRFSVKGSPEPVTLTIRGCATGPTLHFDVPSLHFGDVSFGFPHSLSCRLTNTSLVPLPFTLRVPGDGTAEPSVPSSVQVLDNSHPSWREGAKGHRKPCEFSISPRRGTVCSLSFMDIQVTLCSNTVGTYELALVVDVDGVGQELLSLPLTARCVVPALRVPSPVVPFGHCYLQFPAQQLLTLVNDSNLPGCYGLLPQEHQEDAAVLYSSPVPCGIIQPHSSVEVPLRLAAQVAGEQNTAAH
;
A
#
# COMPACT_ATOMS: atom_id res chain seq x y z
N LEU A 1 -34.84 -10.62 38.20
CA LEU A 1 -36.06 -11.35 38.63
C LEU A 1 -36.45 -10.88 40.04
N LEU A 2 -37.70 -10.47 40.24
CA LEU A 2 -38.23 -10.04 41.55
C LEU A 2 -39.28 -11.06 42.01
N ASN A 3 -39.08 -11.66 43.18
CA ASN A 3 -40.08 -12.57 43.76
C ASN A 3 -41.13 -11.77 44.56
N LYS A 4 -42.33 -11.62 44.00
CA LYS A 4 -43.48 -10.99 44.67
C LYS A 4 -44.37 -11.99 45.41
N GLY A 5 -44.03 -13.28 45.37
CA GLY A 5 -44.77 -14.34 46.04
C GLY A 5 -44.41 -14.45 47.53
N ALA A 6 -45.22 -15.22 48.25
CA ALA A 6 -45.03 -15.49 49.68
C ALA A 6 -44.11 -16.70 49.97
N ILE A 7 -43.60 -17.36 48.93
CA ILE A 7 -42.74 -18.56 49.05
C ILE A 7 -41.46 -18.38 48.23
N ASP A 8 -40.45 -19.19 48.55
CA ASP A 8 -39.18 -19.20 47.81
C ASP A 8 -39.38 -19.61 46.35
N ALA A 9 -38.77 -18.88 45.43
CA ALA A 9 -38.85 -19.12 43.99
C ALA A 9 -37.52 -19.67 43.48
N PHE A 10 -37.47 -20.97 43.20
CA PHE A 10 -36.36 -21.56 42.45
C PHE A 10 -36.58 -21.34 40.96
N PHE A 11 -35.62 -20.71 40.29
CA PHE A 11 -35.67 -20.46 38.85
C PHE A 11 -34.53 -21.15 38.10
N SER A 12 -34.78 -21.52 36.85
CA SER A 12 -33.75 -21.94 35.90
C SER A 12 -34.08 -21.43 34.50
N LEU A 13 -33.05 -21.01 33.77
CA LEU A 13 -33.14 -20.64 32.37
C LEU A 13 -33.40 -21.90 31.54
N VAL A 14 -34.43 -21.85 30.70
CA VAL A 14 -34.66 -22.85 29.66
C VAL A 14 -33.63 -22.63 28.55
N PRO A 15 -32.89 -23.67 28.13
CA PRO A 15 -31.89 -23.54 27.07
C PRO A 15 -32.47 -22.90 25.80
N PRO A 16 -31.78 -21.91 25.20
CA PRO A 16 -32.23 -21.30 23.95
C PRO A 16 -32.19 -22.30 22.80
N VAL A 17 -33.16 -22.22 21.89
CA VAL A 17 -33.33 -23.13 20.75
C VAL A 17 -32.88 -22.54 19.42
N THR A 18 -32.71 -21.23 19.35
CA THR A 18 -32.29 -20.49 18.16
C THR A 18 -30.77 -20.31 18.16
N ALA A 19 -30.17 -20.23 16.97
CA ALA A 19 -28.73 -19.99 16.85
C ALA A 19 -28.30 -18.64 17.47
N VAL A 20 -29.12 -17.60 17.30
CA VAL A 20 -28.88 -16.27 17.90
C VAL A 20 -29.11 -16.31 19.41
N GLY A 21 -30.11 -17.04 19.89
CA GLY A 21 -30.33 -17.26 21.32
C GLY A 21 -29.15 -17.95 22.00
N SER A 22 -28.49 -18.89 21.33
CA SER A 22 -27.25 -19.53 21.82
C SER A 22 -26.04 -18.58 21.92
N CYS A 23 -26.12 -17.38 21.34
CA CYS A 23 -25.10 -16.35 21.47
C CYS A 23 -25.23 -15.53 22.78
N PHE A 24 -26.26 -15.81 23.60
CA PHE A 24 -26.48 -15.16 24.89
C PHE A 24 -26.03 -16.05 26.05
N THR A 25 -25.44 -15.45 27.06
CA THR A 25 -25.13 -16.09 28.34
C THR A 25 -25.76 -15.33 29.49
N PHE A 26 -26.27 -16.06 30.48
CA PHE A 26 -26.98 -15.52 31.64
C PHE A 26 -26.29 -15.97 32.92
N LEU A 27 -25.93 -15.03 33.78
CA LEU A 27 -25.26 -15.30 35.05
C LEU A 27 -25.98 -14.59 36.22
N PRO A 28 -26.53 -15.33 37.20
CA PRO A 28 -26.68 -16.79 37.22
C PRO A 28 -27.79 -17.26 36.25
N TRP A 29 -27.62 -18.45 35.67
CA TRP A 29 -28.66 -19.08 34.82
C TRP A 29 -29.71 -19.86 35.62
N GLN A 30 -29.44 -20.16 36.90
CA GLN A 30 -30.40 -20.73 37.84
C GLN A 30 -30.12 -20.24 39.27
N GLY A 31 -31.12 -20.28 40.15
CA GLY A 31 -30.93 -19.85 41.53
C GLY A 31 -32.22 -19.86 42.36
N LEU A 32 -32.10 -19.38 43.60
CA LEU A 32 -33.21 -19.23 44.54
C LEU A 32 -33.44 -17.75 44.84
N VAL A 33 -34.70 -17.31 44.80
CA VAL A 33 -35.09 -15.94 45.20
C VAL A 33 -36.10 -16.02 46.33
N LEU A 34 -35.72 -15.53 47.51
CA LEU A 34 -36.59 -15.48 48.69
C LEU A 34 -37.79 -14.53 48.47
N PRO A 35 -38.89 -14.64 49.25
CA PRO A 35 -40.00 -13.71 49.22
C PRO A 35 -39.56 -12.25 49.35
N GLY A 36 -40.02 -11.39 48.43
CA GLY A 36 -39.60 -9.99 48.34
C GLY A 36 -38.17 -9.76 47.80
N GLY A 37 -37.43 -10.83 47.56
CA GLY A 37 -36.04 -10.80 47.10
C GLY A 37 -35.89 -10.42 45.62
N LEU A 38 -34.75 -9.83 45.31
CA LEU A 38 -34.35 -9.44 43.95
C LEU A 38 -33.08 -10.20 43.54
N GLN A 39 -33.14 -10.87 42.39
CA GLN A 39 -31.98 -11.46 41.73
C GLN A 39 -31.63 -10.67 40.47
N VAL A 40 -30.43 -10.10 40.44
CA VAL A 40 -29.85 -9.50 39.22
C VAL A 40 -29.31 -10.62 38.34
N ILE A 41 -29.63 -10.59 37.04
CA ILE A 41 -29.09 -11.51 36.06
C ILE A 41 -28.25 -10.69 35.08
N GLN A 42 -26.95 -10.98 35.02
CA GLN A 42 -26.06 -10.41 34.04
C GLN A 42 -26.23 -11.15 32.72
N ILE A 43 -26.42 -10.40 31.64
CA ILE A 43 -26.62 -10.93 30.29
C ILE A 43 -25.42 -10.48 29.44
N SER A 44 -24.75 -11.43 28.80
CA SER A 44 -23.71 -11.14 27.81
C SER A 44 -24.12 -11.69 26.45
N PHE A 45 -23.83 -10.96 25.38
CA PHE A 45 -24.21 -11.30 24.02
C PHE A 45 -23.00 -11.27 23.09
N SER A 46 -22.79 -12.33 22.31
CA SER A 46 -21.69 -12.46 21.36
C SER A 46 -22.22 -12.95 20.01
N PRO A 47 -22.82 -12.05 19.18
CA PRO A 47 -23.46 -12.42 17.93
C PRO A 47 -22.46 -13.01 16.94
N THR A 48 -22.90 -14.02 16.20
CA THR A 48 -22.15 -14.64 15.09
C THR A 48 -22.68 -14.22 13.71
N THR A 49 -23.80 -13.51 13.66
CA THR A 49 -24.45 -13.03 12.42
C THR A 49 -24.87 -11.58 12.57
N LEU A 50 -24.89 -10.85 11.45
CA LEU A 50 -25.34 -9.45 11.38
C LEU A 50 -26.85 -9.38 11.11
N GLY A 51 -27.46 -8.27 11.50
CA GLY A 51 -28.87 -7.96 11.25
C GLY A 51 -29.71 -7.81 12.51
N GLN A 52 -31.00 -7.55 12.30
CA GLN A 52 -31.98 -7.45 13.38
C GLN A 52 -32.28 -8.83 13.95
N PHE A 53 -32.44 -8.90 15.26
CA PHE A 53 -32.86 -10.12 15.95
C PHE A 53 -33.91 -9.80 17.02
N THR A 54 -34.73 -10.80 17.32
CA THR A 54 -35.67 -10.81 18.43
C THR A 54 -35.63 -12.21 19.03
N GLU A 55 -35.19 -12.32 20.27
CA GLU A 55 -35.05 -13.59 20.97
C GLU A 55 -35.89 -13.61 22.25
N GLU A 56 -36.54 -14.75 22.50
CA GLU A 56 -37.31 -14.99 23.71
C GLU A 56 -36.59 -15.99 24.61
N PHE A 57 -36.27 -15.55 25.82
CA PHE A 57 -35.68 -16.38 26.86
C PHE A 57 -36.74 -16.69 27.92
N ARG A 58 -36.83 -17.95 28.32
CA ARG A 58 -37.84 -18.40 29.29
C ARG A 58 -37.16 -18.87 30.57
N PHE A 59 -37.62 -18.36 31.70
CA PHE A 59 -37.22 -18.82 33.02
C PHE A 59 -38.32 -19.70 33.59
N SER A 60 -38.01 -20.98 33.78
CA SER A 60 -38.86 -21.90 34.52
C SER A 60 -38.77 -21.54 36.01
N VAL A 61 -39.91 -21.37 36.67
CA VAL A 61 -39.97 -21.11 38.11
C VAL A 61 -40.76 -22.24 38.76
N LYS A 62 -40.16 -22.92 39.73
CA LYS A 62 -40.81 -24.05 40.41
C LYS A 62 -42.11 -23.59 41.07
N GLY A 63 -43.22 -24.22 40.71
CA GLY A 63 -44.56 -23.87 41.20
C GLY A 63 -45.32 -22.86 40.35
N SER A 64 -44.71 -22.30 39.30
CA SER A 64 -45.40 -21.49 38.29
C SER A 64 -45.76 -22.38 37.09
N PRO A 65 -47.03 -22.44 36.65
CA PRO A 65 -47.42 -23.22 35.47
C PRO A 65 -46.90 -22.60 34.17
N GLU A 66 -46.72 -21.27 34.14
CA GLU A 66 -46.19 -20.55 32.99
C GLU A 66 -44.78 -20.01 33.29
N PRO A 67 -43.82 -20.17 32.36
CA PRO A 67 -42.49 -19.62 32.52
C PRO A 67 -42.50 -18.10 32.34
N VAL A 68 -41.59 -17.42 33.05
CA VAL A 68 -41.38 -15.98 32.88
C VAL A 68 -40.60 -15.75 31.60
N THR A 69 -41.15 -14.96 30.67
CA THR A 69 -40.52 -14.70 29.36
C THR A 69 -39.83 -13.33 29.33
N LEU A 70 -38.59 -13.31 28.86
CA LEU A 70 -37.80 -12.12 28.58
C LEU A 70 -37.57 -12.03 27.06
N THR A 71 -38.08 -10.97 26.43
CA THR A 71 -37.80 -10.71 25.02
C THR A 71 -36.65 -9.71 24.90
N ILE A 72 -35.59 -10.09 24.19
CA ILE A 72 -34.46 -9.21 23.85
C ILE A 72 -34.51 -8.91 22.36
N ARG A 73 -34.46 -7.63 22.00
CA ARG A 73 -34.42 -7.16 20.61
C ARG A 73 -33.18 -6.32 20.39
N GLY A 74 -32.59 -6.43 19.21
CA GLY A 74 -31.40 -5.66 18.85
C GLY A 74 -31.06 -5.78 17.38
N CYS A 75 -29.96 -5.13 17.00
CA CYS A 75 -29.37 -5.23 15.67
C CYS A 75 -27.86 -5.40 15.83
N ALA A 76 -27.31 -6.49 15.29
CA ALA A 76 -25.87 -6.68 15.20
C ALA A 76 -25.37 -6.04 13.90
N THR A 77 -24.60 -4.96 13.99
CA THR A 77 -24.01 -4.29 12.82
C THR A 77 -22.52 -4.55 12.78
N GLY A 78 -22.00 -4.93 11.61
CA GLY A 78 -20.57 -5.04 11.40
C GLY A 78 -19.91 -3.65 11.42
N PRO A 79 -18.59 -3.60 11.56
CA PRO A 79 -17.86 -2.36 11.41
C PRO A 79 -18.01 -1.82 9.98
N THR A 80 -18.08 -0.49 9.88
CA THR A 80 -18.24 0.21 8.61
C THR A 80 -17.02 1.11 8.39
N LEU A 81 -16.27 0.80 7.34
CA LEU A 81 -15.12 1.57 6.86
C LEU A 81 -15.42 2.10 5.46
N HIS A 82 -14.93 3.29 5.15
CA HIS A 82 -14.95 3.81 3.78
C HIS A 82 -13.74 4.71 3.52
N PHE A 83 -13.40 4.86 2.24
CA PHE A 83 -12.47 5.88 1.77
C PHE A 83 -13.23 7.14 1.36
N ASP A 84 -12.61 8.30 1.53
CA ASP A 84 -13.16 9.59 1.09
C ASP A 84 -13.11 9.80 -0.43
N VAL A 85 -12.27 9.03 -1.12
CA VAL A 85 -12.12 9.03 -2.58
C VAL A 85 -12.50 7.66 -3.17
N PRO A 86 -13.01 7.61 -4.41
CA PRO A 86 -13.38 6.34 -5.05
C PRO A 86 -12.17 5.56 -5.61
N SER A 87 -11.02 6.22 -5.79
CA SER A 87 -9.81 5.65 -6.40
C SER A 87 -8.62 6.60 -6.18
N LEU A 88 -7.40 6.07 -6.31
CA LEU A 88 -6.16 6.86 -6.41
C LEU A 88 -5.59 6.75 -7.83
N HIS A 89 -5.65 7.87 -8.55
CA HIS A 89 -5.16 7.98 -9.92
C HIS A 89 -3.81 8.70 -9.95
N PHE A 90 -2.71 7.95 -10.06
CA PHE A 90 -1.35 8.52 -10.12
C PHE A 90 -1.03 9.16 -11.48
N GLY A 91 -1.82 8.86 -12.51
CA GLY A 91 -1.55 9.34 -13.87
C GLY A 91 -0.23 8.80 -14.42
N ASP A 92 0.47 9.64 -15.18
CA ASP A 92 1.80 9.32 -15.68
C ASP A 92 2.85 9.56 -14.59
N VAL A 93 3.60 8.51 -14.25
CA VAL A 93 4.70 8.57 -13.28
C VAL A 93 6.00 8.22 -14.00
N SER A 94 7.07 8.94 -13.69
CA SER A 94 8.37 8.65 -14.28
C SER A 94 9.04 7.45 -13.61
N PHE A 95 9.72 6.63 -14.41
CA PHE A 95 10.50 5.50 -13.93
C PHE A 95 11.50 5.92 -12.84
N GLY A 96 11.39 5.29 -11.68
CA GLY A 96 12.23 5.48 -10.50
C GLY A 96 11.95 6.76 -9.71
N PHE A 97 10.93 7.54 -10.06
CA PHE A 97 10.57 8.75 -9.32
C PHE A 97 9.36 8.49 -8.42
N PRO A 98 9.53 8.57 -7.08
CA PRO A 98 8.42 8.40 -6.14
C PRO A 98 7.33 9.47 -6.36
N HIS A 99 6.09 9.03 -6.47
CA HIS A 99 4.92 9.90 -6.51
C HIS A 99 3.90 9.47 -5.44
N SER A 100 3.43 10.42 -4.63
CA SER A 100 2.57 10.17 -3.48
C SER A 100 1.19 10.76 -3.68
N LEU A 101 0.16 9.98 -3.37
CA LEU A 101 -1.22 10.43 -3.21
C LEU A 101 -1.71 10.07 -1.81
N SER A 102 -2.75 10.76 -1.35
CA SER A 102 -3.37 10.50 -0.04
C SER A 102 -4.86 10.23 -0.17
N CYS A 103 -5.37 9.39 0.72
CA CYS A 103 -6.79 9.20 0.96
C CYS A 103 -7.05 9.14 2.47
N ARG A 104 -8.31 9.24 2.87
CA ARG A 104 -8.76 9.15 4.25
C ARG A 104 -9.57 7.88 4.45
N LEU A 105 -9.14 7.05 5.39
CA LEU A 105 -9.90 5.88 5.85
C LEU A 105 -10.75 6.28 7.06
N THR A 106 -12.07 6.20 6.93
CA THR A 106 -13.02 6.62 7.97
C THR A 106 -13.74 5.44 8.57
N ASN A 107 -13.69 5.31 9.89
CA ASN A 107 -14.44 4.35 10.69
C ASN A 107 -15.74 4.99 11.20
N THR A 108 -16.87 4.56 10.65
CA THR A 108 -18.20 5.00 11.08
C THR A 108 -18.83 4.10 12.14
N SER A 109 -18.09 3.09 12.61
CA SER A 109 -18.55 2.21 13.69
C SER A 109 -18.20 2.76 15.07
N LEU A 110 -18.86 2.20 16.08
CA LEU A 110 -18.66 2.55 17.50
C LEU A 110 -17.49 1.79 18.15
N VAL A 111 -16.80 0.94 17.39
CA VAL A 111 -15.70 0.10 17.88
C VAL A 111 -14.40 0.50 17.17
N PRO A 112 -13.26 0.64 17.88
CA PRO A 112 -11.96 0.83 17.23
C PRO A 112 -11.60 -0.34 16.32
N LEU A 113 -11.05 -0.06 15.14
CA LEU A 113 -10.74 -1.07 14.14
C LEU A 113 -9.23 -1.14 13.88
N PRO A 114 -8.52 -2.15 14.41
CA PRO A 114 -7.14 -2.44 14.02
C PRO A 114 -7.13 -2.91 12.57
N PHE A 115 -6.30 -2.29 11.74
CA PHE A 115 -6.24 -2.57 10.31
C PHE A 115 -4.81 -2.78 9.82
N THR A 116 -4.70 -3.48 8.70
CA THR A 116 -3.48 -3.63 7.90
C THR A 116 -3.80 -3.30 6.44
N LEU A 117 -2.94 -2.51 5.80
CA LEU A 117 -3.04 -2.14 4.40
C LEU A 117 -2.01 -2.88 3.55
N ARG A 118 -2.42 -3.31 2.37
CA ARG A 118 -1.57 -3.97 1.38
C ARG A 118 -2.05 -3.69 -0.05
N VAL A 119 -1.15 -3.82 -1.02
CA VAL A 119 -1.47 -3.82 -2.45
C VAL A 119 -1.22 -5.23 -2.98
N PRO A 120 -2.26 -6.07 -3.11
CA PRO A 120 -2.08 -7.41 -3.67
C PRO A 120 -1.58 -7.30 -5.12
N GLY A 121 -0.59 -8.11 -5.50
CA GLY A 121 -0.05 -8.11 -6.86
C GLY A 121 1.03 -7.06 -7.14
N ASP A 122 1.46 -6.28 -6.15
CA ASP A 122 2.60 -5.34 -6.21
C ASP A 122 3.97 -6.05 -6.21
N GLY A 123 4.06 -7.33 -6.58
CA GLY A 123 5.32 -8.07 -6.54
C GLY A 123 5.72 -8.54 -5.13
N THR A 124 6.72 -9.42 -5.10
CA THR A 124 7.20 -10.08 -3.86
C THR A 124 8.72 -10.03 -3.73
N ALA A 125 9.39 -9.32 -4.64
CA ALA A 125 10.83 -9.18 -4.66
C ALA A 125 11.29 -8.00 -3.79
N GLU A 126 12.56 -7.62 -3.94
CA GLU A 126 13.12 -6.44 -3.30
C GLU A 126 12.31 -5.16 -3.66
N PRO A 127 12.31 -4.16 -2.77
CA PRO A 127 11.70 -2.87 -3.06
C PRO A 127 12.27 -2.21 -4.31
N SER A 128 11.45 -1.41 -4.96
CA SER A 128 11.91 -0.51 -6.01
C SER A 128 13.04 0.40 -5.51
N VAL A 129 14.02 0.66 -6.36
CA VAL A 129 15.12 1.59 -6.14
C VAL A 129 14.75 2.94 -6.77
N PRO A 130 14.77 4.05 -6.02
CA PRO A 130 14.50 5.37 -6.57
C PRO A 130 15.66 5.86 -7.43
N SER A 131 15.36 6.68 -8.43
CA SER A 131 16.30 7.30 -9.36
C SER A 131 17.41 8.08 -8.67
N SER A 132 17.13 8.72 -7.52
CA SER A 132 18.13 9.41 -6.70
C SER A 132 19.25 8.49 -6.18
N VAL A 133 18.98 7.19 -6.05
CA VAL A 133 19.96 6.17 -5.68
C VAL A 133 20.61 5.57 -6.93
N GLN A 134 19.83 5.34 -7.99
CA GLN A 134 20.35 4.76 -9.24
C GLN A 134 21.43 5.65 -9.91
N VAL A 135 21.30 6.98 -9.80
CA VAL A 135 22.28 7.94 -10.36
C VAL A 135 23.56 8.10 -9.52
N LEU A 136 23.72 7.34 -8.43
CA LEU A 136 24.98 7.33 -7.69
C LEU A 136 26.02 6.39 -8.32
N ASP A 137 25.57 5.44 -9.15
CA ASP A 137 26.42 4.43 -9.78
C ASP A 137 25.90 4.08 -11.18
N ASN A 138 26.61 4.54 -12.21
CA ASN A 138 26.31 4.25 -13.62
C ASN A 138 26.76 2.84 -14.06
N SER A 139 27.47 2.10 -13.19
CA SER A 139 27.85 0.70 -13.44
C SER A 139 26.79 -0.29 -12.96
N HIS A 140 25.78 0.17 -12.24
CA HIS A 140 24.72 -0.67 -11.71
C HIS A 140 23.96 -1.40 -12.85
N PRO A 141 23.63 -2.70 -12.71
CA PRO A 141 22.97 -3.49 -13.76
C PRO A 141 21.66 -2.88 -14.27
N SER A 142 20.96 -2.08 -13.47
CA SER A 142 19.72 -1.37 -13.86
C SER A 142 19.89 -0.45 -15.08
N TRP A 143 21.11 -0.01 -15.37
CA TRP A 143 21.42 0.82 -16.55
C TRP A 143 21.59 0.01 -17.84
N ARG A 144 21.97 -1.28 -17.74
CA ARG A 144 22.27 -2.14 -18.89
C ARG A 144 21.18 -3.16 -19.18
N GLU A 145 20.58 -3.71 -18.14
CA GLU A 145 19.44 -4.58 -18.27
C GLU A 145 18.18 -3.73 -18.29
N GLY A 146 17.60 -3.56 -19.48
CA GLY A 146 16.20 -3.16 -19.59
C GLY A 146 15.33 -4.24 -18.94
N ALA A 147 15.14 -4.17 -17.62
CA ALA A 147 14.24 -4.97 -16.78
C ALA A 147 13.96 -6.41 -17.28
N LYS A 148 15.00 -7.19 -17.61
CA LYS A 148 14.87 -8.62 -17.99
C LYS A 148 15.09 -9.58 -16.82
N GLY A 149 14.84 -9.11 -15.60
CA GLY A 149 14.71 -9.97 -14.43
C GLY A 149 13.24 -10.39 -14.24
N HIS A 150 12.97 -11.69 -14.24
CA HIS A 150 11.63 -12.31 -14.03
C HIS A 150 10.99 -12.05 -12.65
N ARG A 151 11.36 -10.97 -11.94
CA ARG A 151 10.91 -10.69 -10.58
C ARG A 151 10.30 -9.30 -10.53
N LYS A 152 8.99 -9.26 -10.30
CA LYS A 152 8.22 -8.02 -10.11
C LYS A 152 8.62 -7.39 -8.76
N PRO A 153 9.26 -6.21 -8.74
CA PRO A 153 9.65 -5.52 -7.51
C PRO A 153 8.43 -5.03 -6.73
N CYS A 154 8.62 -4.76 -5.44
CA CYS A 154 7.62 -4.10 -4.58
C CYS A 154 7.69 -2.59 -4.76
N GLU A 155 6.69 -1.97 -5.39
CA GLU A 155 6.77 -0.60 -5.91
C GLU A 155 5.84 0.38 -5.16
N PHE A 156 4.85 -0.10 -4.40
CA PHE A 156 3.99 0.72 -3.54
C PHE A 156 4.44 0.69 -2.08
N SER A 157 4.59 1.88 -1.50
CA SER A 157 4.74 2.06 -0.05
C SER A 157 3.53 2.79 0.52
N ILE A 158 3.08 2.34 1.71
CA ILE A 158 1.87 2.84 2.36
C ILE A 158 2.24 3.34 3.76
N SER A 159 1.77 4.53 4.12
CA SER A 159 2.01 5.15 5.42
C SER A 159 0.73 5.78 5.98
N PRO A 160 0.25 5.37 7.17
CA PRO A 160 0.68 4.19 7.93
C PRO A 160 0.22 2.89 7.25
N ARG A 161 1.06 1.85 7.28
CA ARG A 161 0.70 0.51 6.76
C ARG A 161 -0.21 -0.29 7.69
N ARG A 162 -0.13 -0.02 8.99
CA ARG A 162 -0.91 -0.67 10.06
C ARG A 162 -1.26 0.37 11.11
N GLY A 163 -2.38 0.17 11.79
CA GLY A 163 -2.80 1.04 12.88
C GLY A 163 -4.18 0.67 13.38
N THR A 164 -4.80 1.56 14.14
CA THR A 164 -6.18 1.43 14.61
C THR A 164 -6.94 2.70 14.30
N VAL A 165 -8.02 2.61 13.51
CA VAL A 165 -8.93 3.74 13.35
C VAL A 165 -9.92 3.71 14.51
N CYS A 166 -9.86 4.71 15.39
CA CYS A 166 -10.78 4.84 16.52
C CYS A 166 -12.24 4.90 16.06
N SER A 167 -13.16 4.60 16.97
CA SER A 167 -14.59 4.72 16.71
C SER A 167 -14.95 6.14 16.28
N LEU A 168 -15.83 6.24 15.28
CA LEU A 168 -16.30 7.51 14.71
C LEU A 168 -15.18 8.48 14.32
N SER A 169 -14.03 7.96 13.90
CA SER A 169 -12.83 8.72 13.57
C SER A 169 -12.31 8.36 12.17
N PHE A 170 -11.29 9.09 11.72
CA PHE A 170 -10.62 8.85 10.46
C PHE A 170 -9.10 8.84 10.62
N MET A 171 -8.42 8.33 9.60
CA MET A 171 -6.98 8.44 9.47
C MET A 171 -6.57 8.69 8.03
N ASP A 172 -5.65 9.62 7.84
CA ASP A 172 -5.07 9.89 6.53
C ASP A 172 -4.00 8.84 6.20
N ILE A 173 -4.08 8.29 5.00
CA ILE A 173 -3.22 7.26 4.45
C ILE A 173 -2.52 7.86 3.22
N GLN A 174 -1.19 7.85 3.22
CA GLN A 174 -0.38 8.18 2.07
C GLN A 174 0.04 6.89 1.35
N VAL A 175 -0.17 6.85 0.04
CA VAL A 175 0.29 5.78 -0.86
C VAL A 175 1.30 6.37 -1.82
N THR A 176 2.49 5.79 -1.89
CA THR A 176 3.59 6.26 -2.74
C THR A 176 3.96 5.17 -3.73
N LEU A 177 3.95 5.49 -5.02
CA LEU A 177 4.42 4.63 -6.11
C LEU A 177 5.82 5.07 -6.54
N CYS A 178 6.80 4.17 -6.51
CA CYS A 178 8.11 4.35 -7.12
C CYS A 178 8.35 3.20 -8.10
N SER A 179 7.93 3.36 -9.35
CA SER A 179 7.98 2.26 -10.31
C SER A 179 9.39 2.04 -10.88
N ASN A 180 9.84 0.79 -10.93
CA ASN A 180 10.98 0.33 -11.75
C ASN A 180 10.51 -0.60 -12.87
N THR A 181 9.23 -0.51 -13.26
CA THR A 181 8.60 -1.34 -14.28
C THR A 181 7.77 -0.44 -15.21
N VAL A 182 8.25 -0.23 -16.44
CA VAL A 182 7.49 0.52 -17.45
C VAL A 182 6.21 -0.23 -17.79
N GLY A 183 5.06 0.44 -17.71
CA GLY A 183 3.77 -0.20 -17.97
C GLY A 183 2.60 0.46 -17.24
N THR A 184 1.44 -0.20 -17.32
CA THR A 184 0.19 0.24 -16.69
C THR A 184 -0.10 -0.58 -15.44
N TYR A 185 -0.58 0.10 -14.40
CA TYR A 185 -0.98 -0.48 -13.12
C TYR A 185 -2.49 -0.38 -12.97
N GLU A 186 -3.12 -1.52 -12.68
CA GLU A 186 -4.53 -1.65 -12.33
C GLU A 186 -4.60 -2.58 -11.11
N LEU A 187 -4.42 -2.02 -9.91
CA LEU A 187 -4.35 -2.75 -8.64
C LEU A 187 -5.33 -2.14 -7.63
N ALA A 188 -5.33 -2.62 -6.40
CA ALA A 188 -6.14 -2.05 -5.33
C ALA A 188 -5.35 -1.99 -4.01
N LEU A 189 -5.55 -0.89 -3.26
CA LEU A 189 -5.20 -0.81 -1.85
C LEU A 189 -6.29 -1.55 -1.06
N VAL A 190 -5.91 -2.59 -0.33
CA VAL A 190 -6.83 -3.46 0.39
C VAL A 190 -6.68 -3.28 1.90
N VAL A 191 -7.81 -3.23 2.59
CA VAL A 191 -7.91 -3.12 4.05
C VAL A 191 -8.29 -4.47 4.64
N ASP A 192 -7.38 -5.04 5.42
CA ASP A 192 -7.66 -6.17 6.32
C ASP A 192 -7.93 -5.61 7.72
N VAL A 193 -8.90 -6.17 8.45
CA VAL A 193 -9.26 -5.74 9.82
C VAL A 193 -9.15 -6.92 10.77
N ASP A 194 -8.30 -6.80 11.79
CA ASP A 194 -7.99 -7.90 12.71
C ASP A 194 -9.25 -8.31 13.50
N GLY A 195 -9.55 -9.61 13.51
CA GLY A 195 -10.74 -10.16 14.17
C GLY A 195 -12.06 -9.98 13.40
N VAL A 196 -12.04 -9.31 12.24
CA VAL A 196 -13.22 -9.11 11.40
C VAL A 196 -13.09 -9.88 10.08
N GLY A 197 -11.99 -9.67 9.34
CA GLY A 197 -11.77 -10.34 8.05
C GLY A 197 -10.67 -9.73 7.21
N GLN A 198 -10.31 -10.44 6.14
CA GLN A 198 -9.41 -9.97 5.10
C GLN A 198 -10.20 -9.36 3.94
N GLU A 199 -9.61 -8.41 3.24
CA GLU A 199 -10.19 -7.74 2.07
C GLU A 199 -11.57 -7.11 2.30
N LEU A 200 -11.77 -6.53 3.49
CA LEU A 200 -13.06 -5.96 3.89
C LEU A 200 -13.42 -4.72 3.04
N LEU A 201 -12.41 -3.97 2.62
CA LEU A 201 -12.55 -2.79 1.78
C LEU A 201 -11.39 -2.72 0.79
N SER A 202 -11.65 -2.21 -0.41
CA SER A 202 -10.64 -1.97 -1.43
C SER A 202 -10.78 -0.58 -2.05
N LEU A 203 -9.66 -0.01 -2.46
CA LEU A 203 -9.56 1.27 -3.17
C LEU A 203 -8.73 1.07 -4.44
N PRO A 204 -9.31 1.22 -5.64
CA PRO A 204 -8.60 1.09 -6.91
C PRO A 204 -7.40 2.05 -7.01
N LEU A 205 -6.28 1.52 -7.52
CA LEU A 205 -5.04 2.23 -7.80
C LEU A 205 -4.73 2.11 -9.29
N THR A 206 -4.60 3.25 -9.99
CA THR A 206 -4.24 3.26 -11.41
C THR A 206 -3.02 4.14 -11.68
N ALA A 207 -2.10 3.69 -12.51
CA ALA A 207 -0.93 4.47 -12.91
C ALA A 207 -0.39 4.02 -14.27
N ARG A 208 0.38 4.90 -14.94
CA ARG A 208 1.21 4.53 -16.08
C ARG A 208 2.64 4.97 -15.83
N CYS A 209 3.55 4.00 -15.66
CA CYS A 209 4.97 4.29 -15.58
C CYS A 209 5.55 4.46 -16.99
N VAL A 210 6.24 5.58 -17.21
CA VAL A 210 6.89 5.92 -18.48
C VAL A 210 8.34 6.34 -18.27
N VAL A 211 9.17 6.16 -19.30
CA VAL A 211 10.51 6.75 -19.37
C VAL A 211 10.43 7.96 -20.30
N PRO A 212 10.74 9.18 -19.84
CA PRO A 212 10.70 10.36 -20.69
C PRO A 212 11.78 10.26 -21.77
N ALA A 213 11.40 10.52 -23.02
CA ALA A 213 12.33 10.52 -24.15
C ALA A 213 13.20 11.78 -24.09
N LEU A 214 14.51 11.60 -23.85
CA LEU A 214 15.48 12.69 -23.89
C LEU A 214 15.95 12.93 -25.32
N ARG A 215 16.09 14.20 -25.71
CA ARG A 215 16.62 14.62 -27.01
C ARG A 215 18.08 15.05 -26.88
N VAL A 216 18.87 14.71 -27.89
CA VAL A 216 20.22 15.25 -28.10
C VAL A 216 20.17 16.17 -29.32
N PRO A 217 20.18 17.51 -29.17
CA PRO A 217 20.08 18.43 -30.31
C PRO A 217 21.21 18.28 -31.33
N SER A 218 22.42 17.98 -30.85
CA SER A 218 23.58 17.66 -31.69
C SER A 218 24.10 16.27 -31.31
N PRO A 219 23.70 15.20 -32.03
CA PRO A 219 24.10 13.83 -31.70
C PRO A 219 25.57 13.53 -32.02
N VAL A 220 26.25 14.44 -32.72
CA VAL A 220 27.68 14.37 -33.01
C VAL A 220 28.40 15.46 -32.21
N VAL A 221 29.41 15.05 -31.44
CA VAL A 221 30.23 15.95 -30.62
C VAL A 221 31.63 16.03 -31.24
N PRO A 222 31.99 17.12 -31.95
CA PRO A 222 33.28 17.22 -32.61
C PRO A 222 34.38 17.59 -31.60
N PHE A 223 35.30 16.66 -31.35
CA PHE A 223 36.49 16.90 -30.53
C PHE A 223 37.65 17.55 -31.30
N GLY A 224 37.58 17.56 -32.64
CA GLY A 224 38.62 18.15 -33.49
C GLY A 224 39.98 17.47 -33.33
N HIS A 225 41.06 18.25 -33.34
CA HIS A 225 42.42 17.74 -33.20
C HIS A 225 42.72 17.35 -31.74
N CYS A 226 42.90 16.06 -31.50
CA CYS A 226 43.28 15.51 -30.20
C CYS A 226 44.75 15.05 -30.19
N TYR A 227 45.40 15.12 -29.03
CA TYR A 227 46.72 14.54 -28.82
C TYR A 227 46.61 13.11 -28.32
N LEU A 228 47.51 12.23 -28.77
CA LEU A 228 47.54 10.83 -28.33
C LEU A 228 47.68 10.77 -26.80
N GLN A 229 46.87 9.92 -26.19
CA GLN A 229 46.84 9.65 -24.74
C GLN A 229 46.54 10.86 -23.85
N PHE A 230 46.17 12.01 -24.43
CA PHE A 230 45.75 13.18 -23.68
C PHE A 230 44.23 13.35 -23.74
N PRO A 231 43.53 13.40 -22.59
CA PRO A 231 42.08 13.53 -22.58
C PRO A 231 41.66 14.94 -23.01
N ALA A 232 40.87 15.02 -24.07
CA ALA A 232 40.12 16.20 -24.48
C ALA A 232 38.72 16.18 -23.85
N GLN A 233 38.10 17.35 -23.63
CA GLN A 233 36.77 17.46 -23.06
C GLN A 233 35.86 18.33 -23.93
N GLN A 234 34.64 17.86 -24.16
CA GLN A 234 33.59 18.58 -24.88
C GLN A 234 32.24 18.39 -24.17
N LEU A 235 31.28 19.30 -24.39
CA LEU A 235 29.96 19.23 -23.76
C LEU A 235 28.92 18.62 -24.71
N LEU A 236 28.13 17.69 -24.18
CA LEU A 236 26.94 17.14 -24.82
C LEU A 236 25.69 17.74 -24.16
N THR A 237 24.85 18.42 -24.93
CA THR A 237 23.57 18.93 -24.42
C THR A 237 22.50 17.85 -24.52
N LEU A 238 21.91 17.48 -23.38
CA LEU A 238 20.69 16.67 -23.30
C LEU A 238 19.51 17.58 -22.97
N VAL A 239 18.36 17.34 -23.60
CA VAL A 239 17.14 18.12 -23.40
C VAL A 239 15.98 17.19 -23.04
N ASN A 240 15.26 17.52 -21.99
CA ASN A 240 14.00 16.87 -21.61
C ASN A 240 12.84 17.83 -21.90
N ASP A 241 12.09 17.56 -22.96
CA ASP A 241 10.89 18.34 -23.30
C ASP A 241 9.61 17.79 -22.64
N SER A 242 9.73 16.71 -21.87
CA SER A 242 8.56 16.10 -21.23
C SER A 242 8.17 16.84 -19.93
N ASN A 243 6.94 16.61 -19.49
CA ASN A 243 6.44 17.09 -18.19
C ASN A 243 6.95 16.26 -17.00
N LEU A 244 7.78 15.24 -17.26
CA LEU A 244 8.21 14.27 -16.26
C LEU A 244 9.74 14.35 -16.09
N PRO A 245 10.27 14.20 -14.86
CA PRO A 245 11.70 14.13 -14.65
C PRO A 245 12.25 12.85 -15.29
N GLY A 246 13.47 12.90 -15.82
CA GLY A 246 14.15 11.76 -16.41
C GLY A 246 15.50 11.50 -15.77
N CYS A 247 16.10 10.38 -16.11
CA CYS A 247 17.48 10.06 -15.80
C CYS A 247 18.27 9.89 -17.10
N TYR A 248 19.53 10.30 -17.08
CA TYR A 248 20.49 9.96 -18.12
C TYR A 248 21.65 9.19 -17.49
N GLY A 249 22.25 8.31 -18.28
CA GLY A 249 23.42 7.54 -17.90
C GLY A 249 24.28 7.28 -19.13
N LEU A 250 25.56 7.62 -19.04
CA LEU A 250 26.64 7.24 -19.94
C LEU A 250 27.16 5.90 -19.45
N LEU A 251 26.93 4.85 -20.22
CA LEU A 251 27.36 3.51 -19.93
C LEU A 251 28.90 3.42 -20.01
N PRO A 252 29.54 2.77 -19.01
CA PRO A 252 30.96 2.49 -19.09
C PRO A 252 31.32 1.77 -20.39
N GLN A 253 32.37 2.24 -21.07
CA GLN A 253 32.85 1.66 -22.31
C GLN A 253 33.28 0.20 -22.11
N GLU A 254 32.80 -0.70 -22.97
CA GLU A 254 33.21 -2.11 -23.02
C GLU A 254 34.49 -2.29 -23.85
N HIS A 255 35.31 -3.30 -23.53
CA HIS A 255 36.54 -3.64 -24.27
C HIS A 255 37.55 -2.48 -24.40
N GLN A 256 37.96 -1.88 -23.27
CA GLN A 256 38.87 -0.73 -23.27
C GLN A 256 40.30 -1.04 -23.74
N GLU A 257 40.77 -2.28 -23.57
CA GLU A 257 42.18 -2.65 -23.80
C GLU A 257 42.62 -2.49 -25.28
N ASP A 258 41.73 -2.73 -26.23
CA ASP A 258 42.00 -2.65 -27.67
C ASP A 258 41.32 -1.44 -28.35
N ALA A 259 40.72 -0.54 -27.56
CA ALA A 259 39.92 0.55 -28.11
C ALA A 259 40.81 1.66 -28.71
N ALA A 260 40.54 2.02 -29.96
CA ALA A 260 41.20 3.16 -30.62
C ALA A 260 40.95 4.50 -29.91
N VAL A 261 39.84 4.60 -29.18
CA VAL A 261 39.41 5.77 -28.42
C VAL A 261 38.83 5.31 -27.09
N LEU A 262 39.25 5.96 -26.00
CA LEU A 262 38.62 5.82 -24.69
C LEU A 262 37.70 7.01 -24.42
N TYR A 263 36.45 6.76 -24.03
CA TYR A 263 35.51 7.80 -23.63
C TYR A 263 35.06 7.63 -22.17
N SER A 264 34.78 8.75 -21.50
CA SER A 264 34.23 8.78 -20.14
C SER A 264 33.53 10.10 -19.87
N SER A 265 32.88 10.22 -18.72
CA SER A 265 32.38 11.49 -18.20
C SER A 265 32.66 11.57 -16.70
N PRO A 266 33.09 12.74 -16.17
CA PRO A 266 33.16 12.96 -14.73
C PRO A 266 31.76 13.03 -14.07
N VAL A 267 30.71 13.22 -14.87
CA VAL A 267 29.30 13.19 -14.44
C VAL A 267 28.56 12.22 -15.35
N PRO A 268 28.77 10.90 -15.19
CA PRO A 268 28.29 9.92 -16.15
C PRO A 268 26.80 9.69 -16.05
N CYS A 269 26.15 10.01 -14.93
CA CYS A 269 24.71 9.88 -14.80
C CYS A 269 24.14 11.03 -13.98
N GLY A 270 22.83 11.25 -14.12
CA GLY A 270 22.15 12.31 -13.40
C GLY A 270 20.66 12.36 -13.69
N ILE A 271 19.98 13.22 -12.94
CA ILE A 271 18.57 13.53 -13.12
C ILE A 271 18.45 14.78 -13.99
N ILE A 272 17.53 14.75 -14.95
CA ILE A 272 17.14 15.90 -15.77
C ILE A 272 15.68 16.24 -15.47
N GLN A 273 15.42 17.50 -15.10
CA GLN A 273 14.10 17.95 -14.69
C GLN A 273 13.17 18.12 -15.91
N PRO A 274 11.83 18.18 -15.70
CA PRO A 274 10.89 18.54 -16.76
C PRO A 274 11.29 19.85 -17.45
N HIS A 275 11.12 19.94 -18.76
CA HIS A 275 11.38 21.15 -19.56
C HIS A 275 12.76 21.79 -19.33
N SER A 276 13.78 20.95 -19.11
CA SER A 276 15.12 21.41 -18.79
C SER A 276 16.16 20.81 -19.73
N SER A 277 17.36 21.41 -19.75
CA SER A 277 18.54 20.87 -20.40
C SER A 277 19.69 20.70 -19.41
N VAL A 278 20.54 19.72 -19.66
CA VAL A 278 21.79 19.50 -18.92
C VAL A 278 22.96 19.36 -19.90
N GLU A 279 24.10 19.90 -19.52
CA GLU A 279 25.35 19.73 -20.24
C GLU A 279 26.17 18.62 -19.58
N VAL A 280 26.38 17.53 -20.32
CA VAL A 280 27.18 16.38 -19.86
C VAL A 280 28.59 16.52 -20.41
N PRO A 281 29.62 16.68 -19.56
CA PRO A 281 31.00 16.74 -20.01
C PRO A 281 31.49 15.37 -20.48
N LEU A 282 31.77 15.24 -21.77
CA LEU A 282 32.39 14.05 -22.35
C LEU A 282 33.90 14.23 -22.41
N ARG A 283 34.64 13.23 -21.94
CA ARG A 283 36.09 13.13 -22.07
C ARG A 283 36.44 12.06 -23.09
N LEU A 284 37.40 12.36 -23.96
CA LEU A 284 37.87 11.48 -25.01
C LEU A 284 39.40 11.45 -25.03
N ALA A 285 40.00 10.26 -25.04
CA ALA A 285 41.44 10.06 -25.20
C ALA A 285 41.72 9.11 -26.36
N ALA A 286 42.38 9.61 -27.41
CA ALA A 286 42.78 8.82 -28.57
C ALA A 286 43.98 7.92 -28.22
N GLN A 287 43.88 6.62 -28.51
CA GLN A 287 44.95 5.65 -28.28
C GLN A 287 45.83 5.44 -29.51
N VAL A 288 45.27 5.66 -30.70
CA VAL A 288 45.96 5.50 -31.99
C VAL A 288 45.79 6.73 -32.87
N ALA A 289 46.73 6.96 -33.78
CA ALA A 289 46.68 8.08 -34.71
C ALA A 289 45.69 7.81 -35.86
N GLY A 290 45.15 8.89 -36.44
CA GLY A 290 44.21 8.84 -37.55
C GLY A 290 42.82 9.36 -37.20
N GLU A 291 41.93 9.36 -38.18
CA GLU A 291 40.53 9.74 -37.98
C GLU A 291 39.80 8.61 -37.24
N GLN A 292 39.13 8.95 -36.13
CA GLN A 292 38.45 8.00 -35.27
C GLN A 292 37.00 8.42 -35.06
N ASN A 293 36.09 7.44 -35.07
CA ASN A 293 34.69 7.60 -34.70
C ASN A 293 34.34 6.57 -33.63
N THR A 294 33.68 7.00 -32.56
CA THR A 294 33.21 6.12 -31.50
C THR A 294 31.78 6.47 -31.11
N ALA A 295 31.00 5.46 -30.75
CA ALA A 295 29.65 5.63 -30.22
C ALA A 295 29.69 5.46 -28.71
N ALA A 296 29.21 6.47 -27.99
CA ALA A 296 28.94 6.37 -26.56
C ALA A 296 27.50 5.88 -26.36
N HIS A 297 27.33 4.94 -25.43
CA HIS A 297 26.03 4.37 -25.06
C HIS A 297 25.59 4.83 -23.68
#